data_AF-A0AAN8FE87-F1
#
_entry.id   AF-A0AAN8FE87-F1
#
_cell.length_a   1.000
_cell.length_b   1.000
_cell.length_c   1.000
_cell.angle_alpha   90.00
_cell.angle_beta   90.00
_cell.angle_gamma   90.00
#
_symmetry.space_group_name_H-M   'P 1'
#
loop_
_entity.id
_entity.type
_entity.pdbx_description
1 polymer ?
#
loop_
_entity_poly.entity_id
_entity_poly.type
_entity_poly.pdbx_seq_one_letter_code
_entity_poly.pdbx_strand_id
1 'polypeptide(L)'
;GILEPTFDVAVQFIELYNEEIIDLLSNDRSSSLNVRIHEDARGEIYLHGATTKQVQDLHGTLEILKNGALNRTVAATNMNEQSSRSHAIFSLHIKQQRVVVAQENEPVINQEVEMELLSAKFHFVDLAGSERLKRTGATGDRAKEGISINCGL
;
A
#
# COMPACT_ATOMS: atom_id res chain seq x y z
N GLY A 1 -10.78 31.36 -16.88
CA GLY A 1 -10.77 29.90 -17.06
C GLY A 1 -9.97 29.34 -15.92
N ILE A 2 -10.60 28.53 -15.07
CA ILE A 2 -9.94 27.94 -13.90
C ILE A 2 -9.07 26.79 -14.42
N LEU A 3 -7.79 26.76 -14.01
CA LEU A 3 -6.85 25.70 -14.37
C LEU A 3 -7.39 24.34 -13.90
N GLU A 4 -7.32 23.32 -14.76
CA GLU A 4 -7.73 21.97 -14.40
C GLU A 4 -6.84 21.40 -13.28
N PRO A 5 -7.41 20.62 -12.35
CA PRO A 5 -6.63 19.99 -11.29
C PRO A 5 -5.64 18.97 -11.87
N THR A 6 -4.44 18.92 -11.30
CA THR A 6 -3.43 17.90 -11.62
C THR A 6 -3.43 16.80 -10.58
N PHE A 7 -3.17 15.57 -11.02
CA PHE A 7 -3.14 14.39 -10.17
C PHE A 7 -1.76 13.71 -10.24
N ASP A 8 -1.22 13.38 -9.08
CA ASP A 8 -0.02 12.57 -8.88
C ASP A 8 -0.44 11.31 -8.12
N VAL A 9 -0.39 10.16 -8.79
CA VAL A 9 -0.90 8.88 -8.27
C VAL A 9 0.25 7.89 -8.19
N ALA A 10 0.48 7.36 -7.00
CA ALA A 10 1.53 6.41 -6.74
C ALA A 10 1.02 5.18 -6.00
N VAL A 11 1.66 4.03 -6.20
CA VAL A 11 1.27 2.77 -5.59
C VAL A 11 2.40 2.10 -4.83
N GLN A 12 2.03 1.39 -3.77
CA GLN A 12 2.89 0.52 -2.98
C GLN A 12 2.20 -0.82 -2.79
N PHE A 13 2.96 -1.91 -2.72
CA PHE A 13 2.40 -3.23 -2.45
C PHE A 13 3.31 -3.98 -1.49
N ILE A 14 2.79 -4.28 -0.31
CA ILE A 14 3.51 -5.03 0.72
C ILE A 14 2.79 -6.31 1.08
N GLU A 15 3.57 -7.28 1.51
CA GLU A 15 3.12 -8.50 2.18
C GLU A 15 3.67 -8.48 3.61
N LEU A 16 2.80 -8.76 4.59
CA LEU A 16 3.18 -8.97 5.98
C LEU A 16 3.07 -10.46 6.27
N TYR A 17 4.20 -11.09 6.53
CA TYR A 17 4.29 -12.51 6.86
C TYR A 17 5.12 -12.68 8.12
N ASN A 18 4.51 -13.23 9.17
CA ASN A 18 5.20 -13.51 10.44
C ASN A 18 6.00 -12.30 10.98
N GLU A 19 5.37 -11.12 11.05
CA GLU A 19 5.96 -9.83 11.46
C GLU A 19 7.05 -9.26 10.52
N GLU A 20 7.37 -9.94 9.43
CA GLU A 20 8.30 -9.43 8.41
C GLU A 20 7.55 -8.75 7.26
N ILE A 21 8.05 -7.58 6.86
CA ILE A 21 7.50 -6.80 5.75
C ILE A 21 8.28 -7.15 4.49
N ILE A 22 7.55 -7.58 3.47
CA ILE A 22 8.09 -7.95 2.16
C ILE A 22 7.56 -6.96 1.13
N ASP A 23 8.47 -6.33 0.39
CA ASP A 23 8.12 -5.44 -0.72
C ASP A 23 7.82 -6.27 -1.98
N LEU A 24 6.57 -6.24 -2.44
CA LEU A 24 6.13 -7.00 -3.60
C LEU A 24 6.38 -6.27 -4.94
N LEU A 25 6.73 -4.98 -4.91
CA LEU A 25 7.01 -4.18 -6.11
C LEU A 25 8.50 -4.09 -6.43
N SER A 26 9.37 -4.42 -5.47
CA SER A 26 10.81 -4.44 -5.66
C SER A 26 11.27 -5.65 -6.49
N ASN A 27 12.25 -5.41 -7.37
CA ASN A 27 12.92 -6.46 -8.12
C ASN A 27 14.01 -7.17 -7.30
N ASP A 28 14.46 -6.55 -6.20
CA ASP A 28 15.47 -7.10 -5.31
C ASP A 28 14.86 -7.33 -3.92
N ARG A 29 14.74 -8.61 -3.53
CA ARG A 29 14.18 -8.97 -2.23
C ARG A 29 15.00 -8.46 -1.05
N SER A 30 16.30 -8.18 -1.24
CA SER A 30 17.16 -7.59 -0.21
C SER A 30 16.65 -6.22 0.26
N SER A 31 15.96 -5.48 -0.62
CA SER A 31 15.37 -4.19 -0.27
C SER A 31 14.26 -4.28 0.77
N SER A 32 13.61 -5.45 0.92
CA SER A 32 12.59 -5.68 1.95
C SER A 32 13.15 -5.53 3.37
N LEU A 33 14.44 -5.82 3.57
CA LEU A 33 15.13 -5.67 4.86
C LEU A 33 15.19 -4.21 5.36
N ASN A 34 14.98 -3.25 4.47
CA ASN A 34 15.04 -1.83 4.77
C ASN A 34 13.66 -1.20 4.97
N VAL A 35 12.58 -1.97 4.79
CA VAL A 35 11.22 -1.46 4.93
C VAL A 35 10.85 -1.38 6.40
N ARG A 36 10.45 -0.19 6.87
CA ARG A 36 10.06 0.05 8.26
C ARG A 36 8.80 0.90 8.36
N ILE A 37 7.90 0.51 9.25
CA ILE A 37 6.71 1.28 9.60
C ILE A 37 7.15 2.46 10.47
N HIS A 38 6.75 3.67 10.09
CA HIS A 38 6.92 4.89 10.86
C HIS A 38 5.60 5.62 11.01
N GLU A 39 5.50 6.43 12.05
CA GLU A 39 4.39 7.32 12.33
C GLU A 39 4.91 8.75 12.23
N ASP A 40 4.21 9.61 11.49
CA ASP A 40 4.59 11.02 11.40
C ASP A 40 4.05 11.85 12.59
N ALA A 41 4.38 13.14 12.64
CA ALA A 41 3.95 14.04 13.70
C ALA A 41 2.42 14.25 13.78
N ARG A 42 1.66 13.78 12.77
CA ARG A 42 0.20 13.85 12.70
C ARG A 42 -0.46 12.50 13.03
N GLY A 43 0.33 11.47 13.35
CA GLY A 43 -0.16 10.12 13.61
C GLY A 43 -0.37 9.29 12.35
N GLU A 44 0.07 9.77 11.18
CA GLU A 44 -0.08 9.05 9.93
C GLU A 44 1.00 7.98 9.78
N ILE A 45 0.57 6.75 9.53
CA ILE A 45 1.48 5.64 9.28
C ILE A 45 2.01 5.71 7.85
N TYR A 46 3.33 5.53 7.69
CA TYR A 46 4.00 5.43 6.40
C TYR A 46 5.13 4.40 6.42
N LEU A 47 5.43 3.84 5.24
CA LEU A 47 6.47 2.84 5.05
C LEU A 47 7.73 3.52 4.54
N HIS A 48 8.76 3.58 5.37
CA HIS A 48 10.08 4.04 4.96
C HIS A 48 10.81 2.91 4.22
N GLY A 49 11.39 3.20 3.06
CA GLY A 49 12.16 2.24 2.27
C GLY A 49 11.32 1.33 1.35
N ALA A 50 9.99 1.38 1.41
CA ALA A 50 9.12 0.65 0.49
C ALA A 50 9.17 1.27 -0.92
N THR A 51 9.19 0.41 -1.93
CA THR A 51 9.16 0.79 -3.34
C THR A 51 7.83 1.45 -3.67
N THR A 52 7.90 2.67 -4.19
CA THR A 52 6.75 3.43 -4.68
C THR A 52 6.84 3.55 -6.19
N LYS A 53 5.79 3.14 -6.90
CA LYS A 53 5.70 3.25 -8.37
C LYS A 53 4.67 4.30 -8.77
N GLN A 54 5.07 5.21 -9.64
CA GLN A 54 4.19 6.21 -10.22
C GLN A 54 3.29 5.57 -11.29
N VAL A 55 2.01 5.94 -11.31
CA VAL A 55 1.02 5.42 -12.26
C VAL A 55 0.23 6.56 -12.88
N GLN A 56 -0.06 6.42 -14.18
CA GLN A 56 -0.76 7.44 -14.96
C GLN A 56 -2.15 6.98 -15.42
N ASP A 57 -2.37 5.67 -15.45
CA ASP A 57 -3.63 5.09 -15.90
C ASP A 57 -3.99 3.80 -15.14
N LEU A 58 -5.22 3.36 -15.34
CA LEU A 58 -5.75 2.14 -14.74
C LEU A 58 -5.00 0.89 -15.22
N HIS A 59 -4.58 0.85 -16.48
CA HIS A 59 -3.96 -0.33 -17.06
C HIS A 59 -2.60 -0.62 -16.43
N GLY A 60 -1.71 0.38 -16.36
CA GLY A 60 -0.42 0.28 -15.70
C GLY A 60 -0.55 0.00 -14.20
N THR A 61 -1.57 0.57 -13.55
CA THR A 61 -1.87 0.25 -12.14
C THR A 61 -2.22 -1.23 -11.96
N LEU A 62 -3.11 -1.78 -12.80
CA LEU A 62 -3.50 -3.18 -12.76
C LEU A 62 -2.34 -4.12 -13.12
N GLU A 63 -1.46 -3.74 -14.04
CA GLU A 63 -0.27 -4.51 -14.38
C GLU A 63 0.69 -4.61 -13.19
N ILE A 64 0.93 -3.49 -12.48
CA ILE A 64 1.74 -3.46 -11.26
C ILE A 64 1.13 -4.37 -10.18
N LEU A 65 -0.20 -4.28 -9.97
CA LEU A 65 -0.92 -5.13 -9.02
C LEU A 65 -0.75 -6.62 -9.37
N LYS A 66 -0.94 -6.97 -10.65
CA LYS A 66 -0.81 -8.35 -11.15
C LYS A 66 0.60 -8.88 -10.95
N ASN A 67 1.62 -8.09 -11.30
CA ASN A 67 3.01 -8.48 -11.14
C ASN A 67 3.39 -8.65 -9.66
N GLY A 68 2.92 -7.77 -8.78
CA GLY A 68 3.13 -7.93 -7.33
C GLY A 68 2.42 -9.17 -6.76
N ALA A 69 1.23 -9.51 -7.25
CA ALA A 69 0.52 -10.73 -6.86
C ALA A 69 1.24 -12.01 -7.32
N LEU A 70 1.85 -11.99 -8.51
CA LEU A 70 2.73 -13.06 -8.97
C LEU A 70 3.98 -13.18 -8.08
N ASN A 71 4.60 -12.06 -7.70
CA ASN A 71 5.73 -12.05 -6.78
C ASN A 71 5.38 -12.64 -5.41
N ARG A 72 4.19 -12.38 -4.88
CA ARG A 72 3.67 -13.02 -3.66
C ARG A 72 3.55 -14.55 -3.83
N THR A 73 3.02 -14.99 -4.98
CA THR A 73 2.82 -16.42 -5.26
C THR A 73 4.16 -17.17 -5.41
N VAL A 74 5.12 -16.58 -6.12
CA VAL A 74 6.46 -17.18 -6.32
C VAL A 74 7.22 -17.29 -4.98
N ALA A 75 7.07 -16.31 -4.10
CA ALA A 75 7.63 -16.37 -2.75
C ALA A 75 7.11 -17.59 -1.99
N ALA A 76 5.79 -17.81 -2.02
CA ALA A 76 5.16 -18.98 -1.41
C ALA A 76 5.68 -20.30 -2.01
N THR A 77 5.80 -20.42 -3.34
CA THR A 77 6.24 -21.69 -3.95
C THR A 77 7.66 -22.12 -3.60
N ASN A 78 8.55 -21.19 -3.22
CA ASN A 78 9.92 -21.54 -2.82
C ASN A 78 10.04 -22.06 -1.38
N MET A 79 9.02 -21.84 -0.53
CA MET A 79 8.95 -22.36 0.84
C MET A 79 7.48 -22.33 1.35
N ASN A 80 6.77 -23.45 1.28
CA ASN A 80 5.43 -23.69 1.85
C ASN A 80 4.24 -22.87 1.29
N GLU A 81 3.03 -23.38 1.52
CA GLU A 81 1.74 -22.75 1.25
C GLU A 81 1.57 -21.45 2.09
N GLN A 82 2.31 -20.40 1.71
CA GLN A 82 2.53 -19.18 2.49
C GLN A 82 1.46 -18.10 2.23
N SER A 83 0.80 -18.13 1.07
CA SER A 83 -0.18 -17.09 0.70
C SER A 83 -1.46 -17.09 1.54
N SER A 84 -1.84 -18.24 2.12
CA SER A 84 -2.96 -18.31 3.09
C SER A 84 -2.59 -17.76 4.47
N ARG A 85 -1.31 -17.48 4.71
CA ARG A 85 -0.74 -17.15 6.02
C ARG A 85 -0.09 -15.77 6.06
N SER A 86 -0.22 -15.00 5.00
CA SER A 86 0.29 -13.65 4.90
C SER A 86 -0.82 -12.67 4.57
N HIS A 87 -0.69 -11.46 5.09
CA HIS A 87 -1.55 -10.33 4.75
C HIS A 87 -0.93 -9.59 3.58
N ALA A 88 -1.73 -9.15 2.61
CA ALA A 88 -1.27 -8.33 1.51
C ALA A 88 -1.97 -6.97 1.52
N ILE A 89 -1.21 -5.88 1.37
CA ILE A 89 -1.74 -4.52 1.40
C ILE A 89 -1.25 -3.79 0.15
N PHE A 90 -2.17 -3.57 -0.79
CA PHE A 90 -1.94 -2.70 -1.94
C PHE A 90 -2.44 -1.30 -1.62
N SER A 91 -1.55 -0.32 -1.64
CA SER A 91 -1.84 1.06 -1.26
C SER A 91 -1.75 1.98 -2.47
N LEU A 92 -2.78 2.80 -2.68
CA LEU A 92 -2.85 3.84 -3.70
C LEU A 92 -2.81 5.21 -3.01
N HIS A 93 -1.80 6.01 -3.33
CA HIS A 93 -1.61 7.37 -2.83
C HIS A 93 -1.98 8.34 -3.96
N ILE A 94 -2.98 9.17 -3.74
CA ILE A 94 -3.45 10.18 -4.68
C ILE A 94 -3.17 11.56 -4.11
N LYS A 95 -2.43 12.39 -4.84
CA LYS A 95 -2.28 13.81 -4.56
C LYS A 95 -2.95 14.59 -5.67
N GLN A 96 -3.84 15.49 -5.30
CA GLN A 96 -4.51 16.40 -6.21
C GLN A 96 -4.06 17.83 -5.89
N GLN A 97 -3.59 18.55 -6.91
CA GLN A 97 -3.27 19.96 -6.82
C GLN A 97 -4.30 20.74 -7.65
N ARG A 98 -4.99 21.69 -7.02
CA ARG A 98 -5.98 22.55 -7.70
C ARG A 98 -5.77 24.01 -7.36
N VAL A 99 -6.14 24.87 -8.30
CA VAL A 99 -6.14 26.32 -8.10
C VAL A 99 -7.51 26.75 -7.58
N VAL A 100 -7.52 27.48 -6.48
CA VAL A 100 -8.71 28.06 -5.87
C VAL A 100 -8.62 29.58 -6.01
N VAL A 101 -9.68 30.21 -6.50
CA VAL A 101 -9.78 31.67 -6.60
C VAL A 101 -10.46 32.16 -5.33
N ALA A 102 -9.75 32.96 -4.53
CA ALA A 102 -10.18 33.28 -3.17
C ALA A 102 -11.43 34.17 -3.10
N GLN A 103 -11.82 34.90 -4.15
CA GLN A 103 -13.01 35.77 -4.16
C GLN A 103 -13.65 35.92 -5.55
N GLU A 104 -14.93 35.53 -5.66
CA GLU A 104 -15.72 35.64 -6.91
C GLU A 104 -16.10 37.08 -7.29
N ASN A 105 -15.92 38.07 -6.39
CA ASN A 105 -16.47 39.42 -6.54
C ASN A 105 -15.46 40.56 -6.72
N GLU A 106 -14.15 40.29 -6.75
CA GLU A 106 -13.13 41.34 -7.00
C GLU A 106 -12.70 41.39 -8.49
N PRO A 107 -12.46 42.59 -9.05
CA PRO A 107 -11.95 42.73 -10.41
C PRO A 107 -10.67 41.91 -10.62
N VAL A 108 -10.59 41.24 -11.77
CA VAL A 108 -9.58 40.25 -12.20
C VAL A 108 -8.12 40.65 -11.93
N ILE A 109 -7.84 41.93 -11.74
CA ILE A 109 -6.51 42.51 -11.54
C ILE A 109 -5.94 42.18 -10.14
N ASN A 110 -6.78 41.86 -9.15
CA ASN A 110 -6.37 41.61 -7.75
C ASN A 110 -6.77 40.23 -7.20
N GLN A 111 -7.09 39.25 -8.05
CA GLN A 111 -7.44 37.91 -7.57
C GLN A 111 -6.18 37.16 -7.08
N GLU A 112 -6.07 36.97 -5.77
CA GLU A 112 -5.06 36.07 -5.19
C GLU A 112 -5.37 34.63 -5.62
N VAL A 113 -4.39 34.01 -6.26
CA VAL A 113 -4.44 32.63 -6.73
C VAL A 113 -3.90 31.75 -5.62
N GLU A 114 -4.78 30.98 -4.96
CA GLU A 114 -4.38 30.03 -3.93
C GLU A 114 -4.24 28.63 -4.53
N MET A 115 -3.23 27.87 -4.08
CA MET A 115 -3.06 26.47 -4.46
C MET A 115 -3.45 25.56 -3.31
N GLU A 116 -4.40 24.67 -3.56
CA GLU A 116 -4.84 23.67 -2.62
C GLU A 116 -4.27 22.30 -3.00
N LEU A 117 -3.70 21.61 -2.01
CA LEU A 117 -3.19 20.25 -2.14
C LEU A 117 -4.04 19.30 -1.31
N LEU A 118 -4.74 18.38 -1.98
CA LEU A 118 -5.49 17.30 -1.34
C LEU A 118 -4.70 16.00 -1.46
N SER A 119 -4.66 15.21 -0.40
CA SER A 119 -4.02 13.89 -0.38
C SER A 119 -5.02 12.84 0.10
N ALA A 120 -5.10 11.72 -0.61
CA ALA A 120 -5.92 10.57 -0.26
C ALA A 120 -5.09 9.29 -0.33
N LYS A 121 -5.38 8.34 0.56
CA LYS A 121 -4.77 7.01 0.58
C LYS A 121 -5.88 5.97 0.54
N PHE A 122 -5.80 5.03 -0.40
CA PHE A 122 -6.67 3.86 -0.45
C PHE A 122 -5.86 2.60 -0.19
N HIS A 123 -6.32 1.78 0.75
CA HIS A 123 -5.68 0.51 1.07
C HIS A 123 -6.61 -0.65 0.69
N PHE A 124 -6.14 -1.51 -0.20
CA PHE A 124 -6.78 -2.77 -0.53
C PHE A 124 -6.07 -3.88 0.24
N VAL A 125 -6.75 -4.38 1.27
CA VAL A 125 -6.17 -5.32 2.23
C VAL A 125 -6.77 -6.70 2.00
N ASP A 126 -5.91 -7.67 1.73
CA ASP A 126 -6.21 -9.10 1.69
C ASP A 126 -5.62 -9.75 2.93
N LEU A 127 -6.47 -10.05 3.91
CA LEU A 127 -6.03 -10.64 5.17
C LEU A 127 -5.80 -12.14 5.02
N ALA A 128 -4.84 -12.65 5.79
CA ALA A 128 -4.55 -14.07 5.90
C ALA A 128 -5.80 -14.87 6.29
N GLY A 129 -5.78 -16.14 5.91
CA GLY A 129 -6.82 -17.10 6.21
C GLY A 129 -7.16 -17.16 7.70
N SER A 130 -8.45 -17.08 8.01
CA SER A 130 -8.98 -17.20 9.38
C SER A 130 -9.24 -18.65 9.79
N GLU A 131 -8.78 -19.64 9.02
CA GLU A 131 -9.05 -21.03 9.31
C GLU A 131 -8.59 -21.42 10.70
N ARG A 132 -9.56 -21.85 11.51
CA ARG A 132 -9.30 -22.30 12.87
C ARG A 132 -8.43 -23.56 12.82
N LEU A 133 -7.34 -23.51 13.56
CA LEU A 133 -6.40 -24.60 13.82
C LEU A 133 -7.03 -25.96 14.17
N LYS A 134 -8.23 -25.96 14.74
CA LYS A 134 -9.00 -27.18 15.01
C LYS A 134 -9.36 -27.99 13.75
N ARG A 135 -9.34 -27.38 12.56
CA ARG A 135 -9.77 -28.00 11.29
C ARG A 135 -8.61 -28.45 10.41
N THR A 136 -7.38 -27.97 10.66
CA THR A 136 -6.20 -28.20 9.81
C THR A 136 -5.32 -29.37 10.28
N GLY A 137 -5.55 -29.91 11.48
CA GLY A 137 -4.72 -30.99 12.04
C GLY A 137 -3.25 -30.61 12.24
N ALA A 138 -2.92 -29.32 12.12
CA ALA A 138 -1.56 -28.83 12.23
C ALA A 138 -1.04 -28.99 13.68
N THR A 139 0.11 -29.64 13.84
CA THR A 139 0.76 -29.88 15.13
C THR A 139 2.12 -29.16 15.17
N GLY A 140 2.60 -28.82 16.38
CA GLY A 140 3.90 -28.18 16.58
C GLY A 140 3.96 -26.72 16.13
N ASP A 141 5.03 -26.34 15.43
CA ASP A 141 5.33 -24.95 15.08
C ASP A 141 4.31 -24.32 14.12
N ARG A 142 3.72 -25.13 13.22
CA ARG A 142 2.63 -24.68 12.32
C ARG A 142 1.38 -24.21 13.07
N ALA A 143 1.15 -24.73 14.28
CA ALA A 143 0.04 -24.28 15.12
C ALA A 143 0.33 -22.96 15.84
N LYS A 144 1.58 -22.74 16.25
CA LYS A 144 1.99 -21.48 16.86
C LYS A 144 1.97 -20.34 15.85
N GLU A 145 2.44 -20.61 14.63
CA GLU A 145 2.47 -19.68 13.50
C GLU A 145 1.06 -19.19 13.13
N GLY A 146 0.09 -20.10 12.91
CA GLY A 146 -1.28 -19.73 12.55
C GLY A 146 -2.01 -18.91 13.63
N ILE A 147 -1.66 -19.09 14.91
CA ILE A 147 -2.15 -18.24 15.99
C ILE A 147 -1.48 -16.86 15.93
N SER A 148 -0.15 -16.81 15.74
CA SER A 148 0.63 -15.57 15.71
C SER A 148 0.20 -14.62 14.59
N ILE A 149 -0.06 -15.15 13.38
CA ILE A 149 -0.48 -14.36 12.20
C ILE A 149 -1.79 -13.58 12.45
N ASN A 150 -2.66 -14.09 13.32
CA ASN A 150 -3.96 -13.52 13.62
C ASN A 150 -4.04 -12.85 15.00
N CYS A 151 -2.96 -12.86 15.79
CA CYS A 151 -2.99 -12.41 17.18
C CYS A 151 -3.00 -10.88 17.32
N GLY A 152 -2.55 -10.16 16.29
CA GLY A 152 -2.53 -8.70 16.23
C GLY A 152 -3.55 -8.07 15.28
N LEU A 153 -4.48 -8.87 14.73
CA LEU A 153 -5.61 -8.40 13.91
C LEU A 153 -6.78 -7.93 14.77
#